data_AF-M5BLH5-F1
#
_entry.id   AF-M5BLH5-F1
#
_cell.length_a   1.000
_cell.length_b   1.000
_cell.length_c   1.000
_cell.angle_alpha   90.00
_cell.angle_beta   90.00
_cell.angle_gamma   90.00
#
_symmetry.space_group_name_H-M   'P 1'
#
loop_
_entity.id
_entity.type
_entity.pdbx_description
1 polymer ?
#
loop_
_entity_poly.entity_id
_entity_poly.type
_entity_poly.pdbx_seq_one_letter_code
_entity_poly.pdbx_strand_id
1 'polypeptide(L)'
;MDIKHFPSRLKNAPPRPRGVPLKKRFAVIPEYDIPLSEIMDDLHASPLSLREFEEYLLYVERTVENLYFCLWLKQYTQTYRDWERRHPIPPSDSDFGNPSTSVFKRPTDRDRTRSINVPLANSFQHAKHLFFDPSSQYELNVTEDMIDPIRQWVKPPKKSTSGKKSRRKEAWEESPETEPEPEIQEISFVHPHPDAFHRVLTEIEGTLRQSLTRFFQLSFTNSGRSHDKIGLVRFD
;
A
#
# COMPACT_ATOMS: atom_id res chain seq x y z
N MET A 1 -22.49 57.01 5.36
CA MET A 1 -23.19 55.70 5.33
C MET A 1 -23.45 55.30 6.78
N ASP A 2 -24.73 55.23 7.15
CA ASP A 2 -25.21 55.26 8.54
C ASP A 2 -25.49 53.81 9.03
N ILE A 3 -24.74 53.32 10.03
CA ILE A 3 -24.73 51.91 10.48
C ILE A 3 -25.87 51.65 11.47
N LYS A 4 -27.09 52.07 11.11
CA LYS A 4 -28.27 52.06 12.01
C LYS A 4 -28.96 50.69 12.16
N HIS A 5 -28.46 49.63 11.53
CA HIS A 5 -29.08 48.30 11.56
C HIS A 5 -28.19 47.23 12.20
N PHE A 6 -27.55 47.55 13.32
CA PHE A 6 -26.92 46.52 14.14
C PHE A 6 -28.01 45.65 14.78
N PRO A 7 -28.03 44.32 14.57
CA PRO A 7 -29.11 43.47 15.04
C PRO A 7 -29.22 43.53 16.57
N SER A 8 -30.40 43.91 17.07
CA SER A 8 -30.69 44.12 18.49
C SER A 8 -30.42 42.90 19.38
N ARG A 9 -30.25 41.72 18.77
CA ARG A 9 -29.87 40.46 19.42
C ARG A 9 -28.41 40.42 19.92
N LEU A 10 -27.51 41.23 19.35
CA LEU A 10 -26.12 41.31 19.82
C LEU A 10 -25.94 42.23 21.04
N LYS A 11 -26.83 43.23 21.20
CA LYS A 11 -26.79 44.15 22.35
C LYS A 11 -27.55 43.63 23.57
N ASN A 12 -28.52 42.73 23.35
CA ASN A 12 -29.33 42.12 24.39
C ASN A 12 -29.16 40.60 24.38
N ALA A 13 -27.95 40.12 24.69
CA ALA A 13 -27.80 38.70 25.03
C ALA A 13 -28.66 38.42 26.28
N PRO A 14 -29.50 37.37 26.29
CA PRO A 14 -30.28 37.04 27.46
C PRO A 14 -29.32 36.87 28.66
N PRO A 15 -29.62 37.47 29.82
CA PRO A 15 -28.76 37.36 30.99
C PRO A 15 -28.53 35.88 31.29
N ARG A 16 -27.26 35.48 31.35
CA ARG A 16 -26.87 34.13 31.77
C ARG A 16 -27.59 33.85 33.09
N PRO A 17 -28.41 32.78 33.20
CA PRO A 17 -29.03 32.44 34.47
C PRO A 17 -27.92 32.24 35.52
N ARG A 18 -27.86 33.15 36.49
CA ARG A 18 -26.91 33.08 37.61
C ARG A 18 -27.33 31.92 38.50
N GLY A 19 -26.44 30.96 38.70
CA GLY A 19 -26.65 29.84 39.63
C GLY A 19 -26.86 28.47 38.98
N VAL A 20 -26.84 28.34 37.65
CA VAL A 20 -26.71 27.01 37.02
C VAL A 20 -25.23 26.65 36.98
N PRO A 21 -24.78 25.58 37.67
CA PRO A 21 -23.44 25.06 37.47
C PRO A 21 -23.24 24.81 35.98
N LEU A 22 -22.07 25.21 35.44
CA LEU A 22 -21.61 24.66 34.16
C LEU A 22 -21.75 23.14 34.30
N LYS A 23 -22.76 22.53 33.66
CA LYS A 23 -22.84 21.08 33.58
C LYS A 23 -21.54 20.67 32.95
N LYS A 24 -20.60 20.17 33.76
CA LYS A 24 -19.46 19.39 33.28
C LYS A 24 -20.11 18.25 32.52
N ARG A 25 -20.25 18.44 31.20
CA ARG A 25 -20.73 17.41 30.31
C ARG A 25 -19.58 16.43 30.25
N PHE A 26 -19.56 15.51 31.21
CA PHE A 26 -18.74 14.31 31.12
C PHE A 26 -19.22 13.59 29.87
N ALA A 27 -18.48 13.76 28.78
CA ALA A 27 -18.66 12.95 27.60
C ALA A 27 -17.91 11.66 27.91
N VAL A 28 -18.65 10.61 28.23
CA VAL A 28 -18.13 9.25 28.10
C VAL A 28 -17.97 9.06 26.60
N ILE A 29 -16.75 9.18 26.11
CA ILE A 29 -16.40 8.73 24.76
C ILE A 29 -16.44 7.21 24.85
N PRO A 30 -17.33 6.52 24.13
CA PRO A 30 -17.26 5.08 24.02
C PRO A 30 -15.88 4.74 23.48
N GLU A 31 -15.17 3.85 24.14
CA GLU A 31 -13.90 3.32 23.64
C GLU A 31 -14.24 2.45 22.43
N TYR A 32 -14.09 3.03 21.24
CA TYR A 32 -14.23 2.32 19.98
C TYR A 32 -12.87 1.74 19.62
N ASP A 33 -12.62 0.51 20.05
CA ASP A 33 -11.48 -0.28 19.56
C ASP A 33 -11.89 -1.01 18.28
N ILE A 34 -12.02 -0.25 17.19
CA ILE A 34 -12.36 -0.79 15.87
C ILE A 34 -11.05 -1.01 15.11
N PRO A 35 -10.69 -2.25 14.76
CA PRO A 35 -9.47 -2.53 14.04
C PRO A 35 -9.57 -2.07 12.58
N LEU A 36 -8.43 -1.64 12.02
CA LEU A 36 -8.32 -1.22 10.62
C LEU A 36 -8.86 -2.27 9.64
N SER A 37 -8.71 -3.55 9.95
CA SER A 37 -9.20 -4.65 9.12
C SER A 37 -10.72 -4.64 8.96
N GLU A 38 -11.49 -4.33 10.01
CA GLU A 38 -12.96 -4.32 9.92
C GLU A 38 -13.48 -3.20 9.01
N ILE A 39 -12.78 -2.05 8.99
CA ILE A 39 -13.09 -0.96 8.06
C ILE A 39 -12.66 -1.32 6.64
N MET A 40 -11.48 -1.92 6.46
CA MET A 40 -11.03 -2.39 5.15
C MET A 40 -11.92 -3.51 4.57
N ASP A 41 -12.60 -4.27 5.42
CA ASP A 41 -13.57 -5.30 5.05
C ASP A 41 -14.99 -4.75 4.84
N ASP A 42 -15.18 -3.42 4.95
CA ASP A 42 -16.46 -2.72 4.82
C ASP A 42 -17.55 -3.29 5.76
N LEU A 43 -17.15 -3.69 6.97
CA LEU A 43 -18.06 -4.28 7.96
C LEU A 43 -18.87 -3.24 8.75
N HIS A 44 -18.60 -1.94 8.53
CA HIS A 44 -19.25 -0.84 9.23
C HIS A 44 -20.12 -0.01 8.29
N ALA A 45 -21.22 0.50 8.83
CA ALA A 45 -22.06 1.48 8.16
C ALA A 45 -21.63 2.91 8.50
N SER A 46 -22.26 3.89 7.84
CA SER A 46 -22.07 5.30 8.17
C SER A 46 -22.28 5.59 9.66
N PRO A 47 -21.40 6.36 10.34
CA PRO A 47 -20.33 7.23 9.80
C PRO A 47 -18.91 6.61 9.75
N LEU A 48 -18.80 5.28 9.84
CA LEU A 48 -17.51 4.57 9.93
C LEU A 48 -17.26 3.60 8.78
N SER A 49 -17.97 3.79 7.66
CA SER A 49 -17.84 2.92 6.48
C SER A 49 -16.48 3.05 5.81
N LEU A 50 -16.08 2.04 5.01
CA LEU A 50 -14.87 2.11 4.19
C LEU A 50 -14.87 3.37 3.30
N ARG A 51 -16.03 3.66 2.71
CA ARG A 51 -16.22 4.82 1.83
C ARG A 51 -15.96 6.15 2.53
N GLU A 52 -16.47 6.34 3.74
CA GLU A 52 -16.25 7.59 4.45
C GLU A 52 -14.80 7.73 4.92
N PHE A 53 -14.15 6.63 5.27
CA PHE A 53 -12.73 6.63 5.58
C PHE A 53 -11.89 6.95 4.33
N GLU A 54 -12.24 6.40 3.18
CA GLU A 54 -11.62 6.74 1.89
C GLU A 54 -11.80 8.24 1.56
N GLU A 55 -13.02 8.77 1.65
CA GLU A 55 -13.31 10.19 1.42
C GLU A 55 -12.53 11.08 2.41
N TYR A 56 -12.40 10.66 3.67
CA TYR A 56 -11.58 11.33 4.67
C TYR A 56 -10.10 11.38 4.27
N LEU A 57 -9.52 10.25 3.86
CA LEU A 57 -8.14 10.19 3.39
C LEU A 57 -7.93 11.02 2.11
N LEU A 58 -8.92 11.02 1.21
CA LEU A 58 -8.84 11.73 -0.07
C LEU A 58 -8.94 13.25 0.09
N TYR A 59 -9.82 13.74 0.95
CA TYR A 59 -10.12 15.18 1.04
C TYR A 59 -9.48 15.87 2.24
N VAL A 60 -9.31 15.17 3.37
CA VAL A 60 -8.80 15.74 4.62
C VAL A 60 -7.32 15.46 4.80
N GLU A 61 -6.90 14.20 4.80
CA GLU A 61 -5.50 13.85 5.10
C GLU A 61 -4.58 13.85 3.88
N ARG A 62 -5.13 13.71 2.67
CA ARG A 62 -4.39 13.57 1.41
C ARG A 62 -3.39 12.40 1.43
N THR A 63 -3.83 11.26 1.97
CA THR A 63 -3.02 10.03 2.13
C THR A 63 -3.77 8.77 1.70
N VAL A 64 -4.65 8.89 0.69
CA VAL A 64 -5.51 7.79 0.21
C VAL A 64 -4.73 6.66 -0.45
N GLU A 65 -3.54 6.95 -0.99
CA GLU A 65 -2.62 5.99 -1.60
C GLU A 65 -2.27 4.84 -0.66
N ASN A 66 -2.19 5.11 0.64
CA ASN A 66 -1.95 4.12 1.68
C ASN A 66 -3.07 3.07 1.73
N LEU A 67 -4.33 3.52 1.68
CA LEU A 67 -5.50 2.64 1.68
C LEU A 67 -5.54 1.80 0.40
N TYR A 68 -5.34 2.44 -0.76
CA TYR A 68 -5.35 1.75 -2.05
C TYR A 68 -4.24 0.71 -2.17
N PHE A 69 -3.06 0.98 -1.62
CA PHE A 69 -1.97 0.00 -1.57
C PHE A 69 -2.35 -1.22 -0.73
N CYS A 70 -2.89 -1.02 0.47
CA CYS A 70 -3.30 -2.14 1.33
C CYS A 70 -4.41 -2.99 0.69
N LEU A 71 -5.40 -2.36 0.04
CA LEU A 71 -6.45 -3.07 -0.70
C LEU A 71 -5.88 -3.85 -1.89
N TRP A 72 -4.97 -3.24 -2.66
CA TRP A 72 -4.28 -3.93 -3.74
C TRP A 72 -3.49 -5.13 -3.24
N LEU A 73 -2.68 -4.96 -2.18
CA LEU A 73 -1.82 -6.03 -1.66
C LEU A 73 -2.65 -7.19 -1.09
N LYS A 74 -3.80 -6.91 -0.47
CA LYS A 74 -4.76 -7.93 -0.03
C LYS A 74 -5.26 -8.77 -1.20
N GLN A 75 -5.72 -8.13 -2.27
CA GLN A 75 -6.17 -8.82 -3.49
C GLN A 75 -5.02 -9.59 -4.17
N TYR A 76 -3.84 -8.98 -4.23
CA TYR A 76 -2.64 -9.59 -4.80
C TYR A 76 -2.25 -10.86 -4.04
N THR A 77 -2.26 -10.81 -2.71
CA THR A 77 -1.94 -11.95 -1.83
C THR A 77 -2.93 -13.10 -2.01
N GLN A 78 -4.22 -12.79 -2.11
CA GLN A 78 -5.24 -13.81 -2.38
C GLN A 78 -5.01 -14.48 -3.73
N THR A 79 -4.79 -13.68 -4.78
CA THR A 79 -4.53 -14.16 -6.13
C THR A 79 -3.25 -15.01 -6.19
N TYR A 80 -2.23 -14.64 -5.42
CA TYR A 80 -0.98 -15.40 -5.28
C TYR A 80 -1.23 -16.76 -4.63
N ARG A 81 -1.94 -16.81 -3.51
CA ARG A 81 -2.28 -18.06 -2.80
C ARG A 81 -3.11 -18.99 -3.68
N ASP A 82 -4.05 -18.45 -4.45
CA ASP A 82 -4.88 -19.22 -5.38
C ASP A 82 -4.07 -19.82 -6.53
N TRP A 83 -3.05 -19.09 -6.98
CA TRP A 83 -2.10 -19.61 -7.95
C TRP A 83 -1.18 -20.67 -7.36
N GLU A 84 -0.64 -20.44 -6.16
CA GLU A 84 0.24 -21.40 -5.48
C GLU A 84 -0.48 -22.73 -5.18
N ARG A 85 -1.74 -22.67 -4.73
CA ARG A 85 -2.58 -23.87 -4.54
C ARG A 85 -2.80 -24.67 -5.84
N ARG A 86 -2.84 -24.01 -7.00
CA ARG A 86 -2.98 -24.66 -8.31
C ARG A 86 -1.67 -25.22 -8.85
N HIS A 87 -0.54 -24.75 -8.33
CA HIS A 87 0.80 -25.21 -8.70
C HIS A 87 1.58 -25.64 -7.45
N PRO A 88 1.09 -26.65 -6.71
CA PRO A 88 1.81 -27.16 -5.56
C PRO A 88 3.18 -27.66 -6.02
N ILE A 89 4.22 -27.24 -5.31
CA ILE A 89 5.57 -27.79 -5.48
C ILE A 89 5.43 -29.29 -5.17
N PRO A 90 5.76 -30.20 -6.09
CA PRO A 90 5.70 -31.62 -5.77
C PRO A 90 6.59 -31.87 -4.55
N PRO A 91 6.11 -32.62 -3.53
CA PRO A 91 6.94 -32.99 -2.41
C PRO A 91 8.19 -33.65 -2.97
N SER A 92 9.35 -33.15 -2.54
CA SER A 92 10.63 -33.75 -2.87
C SER A 92 10.62 -35.15 -2.27
N ASP A 93 10.38 -36.18 -3.08
CA ASP A 93 10.49 -37.61 -2.75
C ASP A 93 11.96 -37.95 -2.43
N SER A 94 12.51 -37.36 -1.37
CA SER A 94 13.89 -37.53 -0.92
C SER A 94 13.97 -37.84 0.58
N ASP A 95 12.97 -38.53 1.11
CA ASP A 95 12.98 -39.09 2.47
C ASP A 95 13.23 -40.61 2.52
N PHE A 96 13.66 -41.23 1.42
CA PHE A 96 14.21 -42.58 1.44
C PHE A 96 15.71 -42.59 1.16
N GLY A 97 16.46 -42.37 2.25
CA GLY A 97 17.79 -42.94 2.52
C GLY A 97 18.85 -42.87 1.43
N ASN A 98 19.69 -41.83 1.45
CA ASN A 98 21.10 -42.03 1.12
C ASN A 98 21.98 -40.94 1.76
N PRO A 99 22.84 -41.26 2.76
CA PRO A 99 23.78 -40.31 3.31
C PRO A 99 25.09 -40.45 2.54
N SER A 100 25.31 -39.64 1.50
CA SER A 100 26.65 -39.21 1.13
C SER A 100 26.68 -38.22 -0.03
N THR A 101 27.70 -37.37 0.04
CA THR A 101 28.25 -36.44 -0.95
C THR A 101 27.53 -35.09 -1.14
N SER A 102 28.13 -34.09 -0.49
CA SER A 102 28.05 -32.69 -0.85
C SER A 102 28.40 -32.48 -2.32
N VAL A 103 27.43 -32.01 -3.11
CA VAL A 103 27.71 -31.25 -4.32
C VAL A 103 26.64 -30.16 -4.40
N PHE A 104 27.09 -28.91 -4.46
CA PHE A 104 26.31 -27.73 -4.79
C PHE A 104 25.14 -28.07 -5.74
N LYS A 105 23.91 -28.11 -5.23
CA LYS A 105 22.73 -28.15 -6.08
C LYS A 105 22.65 -26.80 -6.79
N ARG A 106 23.16 -26.75 -8.03
CA ARG A 106 22.84 -25.68 -8.99
C ARG A 106 21.31 -25.55 -9.01
N PRO A 107 20.75 -24.33 -8.96
CA PRO A 107 19.35 -24.11 -9.31
C PRO A 107 19.11 -24.74 -10.68
N THR A 108 18.42 -25.87 -10.73
CA THR A 108 18.05 -26.50 -11.99
C THR A 108 17.05 -25.59 -12.69
N ASP A 109 17.07 -25.58 -14.02
CA ASP A 109 16.20 -24.79 -14.92
C ASP A 109 14.69 -24.89 -14.61
N ARG A 110 14.27 -25.83 -13.76
CA ARG A 110 12.89 -26.01 -13.28
C ARG A 110 12.36 -24.85 -12.42
N ASP A 111 13.23 -24.12 -11.70
CA ASP A 111 12.79 -22.93 -10.93
C ASP A 111 12.46 -21.74 -11.86
N ARG A 112 13.02 -21.72 -13.08
CA ARG A 112 12.74 -20.70 -14.10
C ARG A 112 11.44 -20.95 -14.87
N THR A 113 10.89 -22.16 -14.79
CA THR A 113 9.63 -22.56 -15.44
C THR A 113 8.49 -22.72 -14.43
N ARG A 114 8.51 -22.01 -13.30
CA ARG A 114 7.26 -21.79 -12.56
C ARG A 114 6.36 -21.00 -13.52
N SER A 115 5.25 -21.59 -13.97
CA SER A 115 4.42 -21.04 -15.05
C SER A 115 4.16 -19.56 -14.77
N ILE A 116 4.63 -18.69 -15.66
CA ILE A 116 4.45 -17.24 -15.59
C ILE A 116 2.97 -16.95 -15.33
N ASN A 117 2.65 -16.41 -14.15
CA ASN A 117 1.29 -15.97 -13.87
C ASN A 117 1.13 -14.56 -14.42
N VAL A 118 0.69 -14.48 -15.67
CA VAL A 118 0.47 -13.21 -16.39
C VAL A 118 -0.44 -12.26 -15.59
N PRO A 119 -1.57 -12.69 -14.99
CA PRO A 119 -2.37 -11.83 -14.11
C PRO A 119 -1.59 -11.20 -12.94
N LEU A 120 -0.79 -11.99 -12.21
CA LEU A 120 0.00 -11.49 -11.08
C LEU A 120 1.13 -10.57 -11.54
N ALA A 121 1.78 -10.89 -12.66
CA ALA A 121 2.81 -10.05 -13.27
C ALA A 121 2.25 -8.69 -13.70
N ASN A 122 1.10 -8.68 -14.38
CA ASN A 122 0.44 -7.45 -14.80
C ASN A 122 -0.03 -6.63 -13.59
N SER A 123 -0.62 -7.28 -12.58
CA SER A 123 -1.04 -6.61 -11.34
C SER A 123 0.14 -5.96 -10.62
N PHE A 124 1.26 -6.67 -10.51
CA PHE A 124 2.49 -6.14 -9.92
C PHE A 124 3.06 -4.98 -10.72
N GLN A 125 3.14 -5.10 -12.06
CA GLN A 125 3.63 -4.02 -12.90
C GLN A 125 2.78 -2.76 -12.77
N HIS A 126 1.45 -2.92 -12.74
CA HIS A 126 0.54 -1.80 -12.54
C HIS A 126 0.76 -1.14 -11.18
N ALA A 127 0.86 -1.92 -10.10
CA ALA A 127 1.15 -1.41 -8.76
C ALA A 127 2.53 -0.72 -8.69
N LYS A 128 3.52 -1.23 -9.42
CA LYS A 128 4.84 -0.60 -9.54
C LYS A 128 4.74 0.82 -10.09
N HIS A 129 3.97 1.03 -11.15
CA HIS A 129 3.76 2.35 -11.74
C HIS A 129 2.86 3.25 -10.87
N LEU A 130 1.89 2.68 -10.15
CA LEU A 130 0.98 3.48 -9.32
C LEU A 130 1.59 3.91 -7.99
N PHE A 131 2.23 3.00 -7.26
CA PHE A 131 2.60 3.24 -5.87
C PHE A 131 4.08 3.54 -5.66
N PHE A 132 4.92 3.11 -6.60
CA PHE A 132 6.36 3.12 -6.45
C PHE A 132 7.07 3.98 -7.51
N ASP A 133 6.34 4.66 -8.40
CA ASP A 133 6.91 5.59 -9.37
C ASP A 133 6.87 7.02 -8.78
N PRO A 134 8.00 7.76 -8.72
CA PRO A 134 8.03 9.15 -8.26
C PRO A 134 7.15 10.12 -9.05
N SER A 135 6.77 9.73 -10.27
CA SER A 135 5.89 10.53 -11.11
C SER A 135 4.40 10.21 -10.91
N SER A 136 4.07 9.20 -10.10
CA SER A 136 2.69 8.80 -9.87
C SER A 136 1.96 9.72 -8.89
N GLN A 137 0.67 9.89 -9.12
CA GLN A 137 -0.22 10.61 -8.21
C GLN A 137 -0.50 9.86 -6.90
N TYR A 138 -0.26 8.54 -6.90
CA TYR A 138 -0.44 7.66 -5.74
C TYR A 138 0.89 7.13 -5.21
N GLU A 139 1.99 7.86 -5.43
CA GLU A 139 3.28 7.50 -4.86
C GLU A 139 3.17 7.39 -3.33
N LEU A 140 3.62 6.25 -2.79
CA LEU A 140 3.66 6.01 -1.36
C LEU A 140 4.73 6.86 -0.69
N ASN A 141 4.36 7.51 0.40
CA ASN A 141 5.30 8.25 1.24
C ASN A 141 6.05 7.31 2.21
N VAL A 142 6.89 6.43 1.65
CA VAL A 142 7.79 5.55 2.40
C VAL A 142 9.24 5.79 1.99
N THR A 143 10.19 5.34 2.79
CA THR A 143 11.61 5.64 2.57
C THR A 143 12.18 4.89 1.37
N GLU A 144 13.14 5.51 0.67
CA GLU A 144 13.71 4.97 -0.58
C GLU A 144 14.33 3.58 -0.39
N ASP A 145 14.92 3.29 0.79
CA ASP A 145 15.49 1.98 1.10
C ASP A 145 14.45 0.84 1.15
N MET A 146 13.18 1.16 1.38
CA MET A 146 12.08 0.20 1.35
C MET A 146 11.56 -0.04 -0.07
N ILE A 147 11.63 0.99 -0.93
CA ILE A 147 11.11 0.96 -2.31
C ILE A 147 12.16 0.44 -3.29
N ASP A 148 13.44 0.73 -3.07
CA ASP A 148 14.56 0.39 -3.95
C ASP A 148 14.56 -1.09 -4.40
N PRO A 149 14.41 -2.07 -3.48
CA PRO A 149 14.36 -3.48 -3.87
C PRO A 149 13.20 -3.81 -4.81
N ILE A 150 12.05 -3.14 -4.63
CA ILE A 150 10.83 -3.32 -5.43
C ILE A 150 10.98 -2.67 -6.80
N ARG A 151 11.56 -1.46 -6.86
CA ARG A 151 11.90 -0.78 -8.14
C ARG A 151 12.87 -1.59 -8.97
N GLN A 152 13.83 -2.25 -8.33
CA GLN A 152 14.87 -3.04 -8.99
C GLN A 152 14.42 -4.45 -9.41
N TRP A 153 13.19 -4.87 -9.06
CA TRP A 153 12.61 -6.20 -9.33
C TRP A 153 12.49 -6.59 -10.82
N VAL A 154 13.01 -5.77 -11.74
CA VAL A 154 12.92 -5.96 -13.19
C VAL A 154 14.24 -6.40 -13.83
N LYS A 155 15.36 -6.41 -13.10
CA LYS A 155 16.65 -6.76 -13.71
C LYS A 155 17.00 -8.22 -13.43
N PRO A 156 16.84 -9.16 -14.39
CA PRO A 156 17.60 -10.41 -14.30
C PRO A 156 19.08 -10.04 -14.14
N PRO A 157 19.87 -10.78 -13.35
CA PRO A 157 21.29 -10.52 -13.25
C PRO A 157 21.86 -10.55 -14.66
N LYS A 158 22.40 -9.42 -15.13
CA LYS A 158 23.24 -9.40 -16.32
C LYS A 158 24.34 -10.40 -16.02
N LYS A 159 24.24 -11.61 -16.57
CA LYS A 159 25.37 -12.54 -16.59
C LYS A 159 26.47 -11.74 -17.26
N SER A 160 27.50 -11.36 -16.50
CA SER A 160 28.73 -10.89 -17.11
C SER A 160 29.20 -12.03 -17.99
N THR A 161 28.94 -11.96 -19.29
CA THR A 161 29.63 -12.79 -20.26
C THR A 161 31.05 -12.28 -20.33
N SER A 162 31.84 -12.67 -19.32
CA SER A 162 33.28 -12.60 -19.41
C SER A 162 33.71 -13.48 -20.59
N GLY A 163 34.24 -12.83 -21.61
CA GLY A 163 35.10 -13.43 -22.62
C GLY A 163 34.42 -14.29 -23.68
N LYS A 164 34.03 -13.67 -24.80
CA LYS A 164 34.22 -14.30 -26.12
C LYS A 164 34.76 -13.28 -27.12
N LYS A 165 36.08 -13.44 -27.31
CA LYS A 165 36.99 -12.96 -28.36
C LYS A 165 36.37 -12.12 -29.47
N SER A 166 36.95 -10.93 -29.62
CA SER A 166 36.98 -10.12 -30.84
C SER A 166 37.12 -11.01 -32.08
N ARG A 167 36.06 -11.08 -32.88
CA ARG A 167 36.09 -11.60 -34.24
C ARG A 167 36.15 -10.38 -35.15
N ARG A 168 37.35 -10.12 -35.67
CA ARG A 168 37.70 -9.18 -36.74
C ARG A 168 36.58 -9.14 -37.80
N LYS A 169 35.90 -8.01 -37.91
CA LYS A 169 34.99 -7.72 -39.03
C LYS A 169 35.83 -7.22 -40.20
N GLU A 170 35.80 -7.95 -41.31
CA GLU A 170 36.29 -7.46 -42.60
C GLU A 170 35.22 -6.53 -43.19
N ALA A 171 35.70 -5.42 -43.73
CA ALA A 171 34.90 -4.30 -44.21
C ALA A 171 34.50 -4.53 -45.66
N TRP A 172 33.32 -5.10 -45.92
CA TRP A 172 32.56 -4.96 -47.18
C TRP A 172 31.12 -5.45 -46.95
N GLU A 173 30.21 -4.59 -46.47
CA GLU A 173 28.81 -4.65 -46.87
C GLU A 173 28.11 -3.35 -46.49
N GLU A 174 27.66 -2.63 -47.50
CA GLU A 174 27.04 -1.32 -47.45
C GLU A 174 25.55 -1.46 -47.81
N SER A 175 24.69 -0.89 -46.96
CA SER A 175 23.25 -0.52 -47.14
C SER A 175 22.14 -1.58 -47.00
N PRO A 176 20.87 -1.19 -46.68
CA PRO A 176 20.35 0.12 -46.20
C PRO A 176 19.49 0.06 -44.91
N GLU A 177 19.25 1.25 -44.34
CA GLU A 177 18.14 1.70 -43.47
C GLU A 177 17.41 0.68 -42.59
N THR A 178 17.80 0.67 -41.31
CA THR A 178 17.06 0.04 -40.21
C THR A 178 15.88 0.94 -39.80
N GLU A 179 14.66 0.56 -40.19
CA GLU A 179 13.44 0.96 -39.47
C GLU A 179 13.54 0.48 -38.01
N PRO A 180 13.35 1.33 -36.99
CA PRO A 180 13.27 0.85 -35.62
C PRO A 180 11.96 0.08 -35.46
N GLU A 181 12.04 -1.26 -35.40
CA GLU A 181 10.92 -2.06 -34.94
C GLU A 181 10.42 -1.53 -33.59
N PRO A 182 9.10 -1.45 -33.35
CA PRO A 182 8.57 -0.99 -32.09
C PRO A 182 9.12 -1.89 -30.99
N GLU A 183 9.90 -1.30 -30.10
CA GLU A 183 10.42 -1.92 -28.90
C GLU A 183 9.22 -2.37 -28.07
N ILE A 184 8.77 -3.61 -28.30
CA ILE A 184 7.77 -4.27 -27.45
C ILE A 184 8.42 -4.31 -26.09
N GLN A 185 7.98 -3.39 -25.21
CA GLN A 185 8.42 -3.32 -23.82
C GLN A 185 8.42 -4.74 -23.28
N GLU A 186 9.61 -5.27 -23.04
CA GLU A 186 9.84 -6.63 -22.61
C GLU A 186 9.27 -6.72 -21.18
N ILE A 187 7.96 -6.98 -21.09
CA ILE A 187 7.23 -7.09 -19.84
C ILE A 187 7.94 -8.17 -19.04
N SER A 188 8.68 -7.75 -18.01
CA SER A 188 9.31 -8.68 -17.10
C SER A 188 8.19 -9.45 -16.42
N PHE A 189 7.97 -10.68 -16.88
CA PHE A 189 6.91 -11.58 -16.44
C PHE A 189 7.14 -12.15 -15.02
N VAL A 190 7.95 -11.47 -14.21
CA VAL A 190 8.36 -11.88 -12.88
C VAL A 190 7.64 -11.02 -11.86
N HIS A 191 6.95 -11.67 -10.93
CA HIS A 191 6.27 -11.00 -9.82
C HIS A 191 6.82 -11.50 -8.48
N PRO A 192 6.92 -10.63 -7.45
CA PRO A 192 7.42 -11.02 -6.14
C PRO A 192 6.45 -11.93 -5.37
N HIS A 193 6.97 -12.55 -4.30
CA HIS A 193 6.10 -13.13 -3.26
C HIS A 193 5.47 -11.97 -2.46
N PRO A 194 4.20 -12.07 -1.99
CA PRO A 194 3.56 -11.02 -1.19
C PRO A 194 4.37 -10.54 0.02
N ASP A 195 5.11 -11.44 0.68
CA ASP A 195 5.99 -11.10 1.80
C ASP A 195 7.10 -10.10 1.46
N ALA A 196 7.45 -9.93 0.18
CA ALA A 196 8.39 -8.89 -0.25
C ALA A 196 7.91 -7.48 0.11
N PHE A 197 6.60 -7.29 0.29
CA PHE A 197 5.99 -6.01 0.65
C PHE A 197 5.81 -5.83 2.16
N HIS A 198 6.21 -6.79 3.00
CA HIS A 198 5.89 -6.78 4.44
C HIS A 198 6.39 -5.50 5.15
N ARG A 199 7.58 -5.01 4.80
CA ARG A 199 8.11 -3.77 5.38
C ARG A 199 7.25 -2.56 5.02
N VAL A 200 6.92 -2.42 3.74
CA VAL A 200 6.06 -1.33 3.21
C VAL A 200 4.67 -1.41 3.83
N LEU A 201 4.10 -2.61 3.91
CA LEU A 201 2.80 -2.85 4.53
C LEU A 201 2.78 -2.43 6.01
N THR A 202 3.81 -2.79 6.78
CA THR A 202 3.87 -2.48 8.22
C THR A 202 3.87 -0.97 8.46
N GLU A 203 4.63 -0.21 7.68
CA GLU A 203 4.68 1.24 7.76
C GLU A 203 3.32 1.86 7.42
N ILE A 204 2.74 1.44 6.29
CA ILE A 204 1.46 1.95 5.80
C ILE A 204 0.28 1.60 6.71
N GLU A 205 0.26 0.39 7.28
CA GLU A 205 -0.73 0.06 8.30
C GLU A 205 -0.58 0.93 9.54
N GLY A 206 0.66 1.24 9.94
CA GLY A 206 0.95 2.15 11.03
C GLY A 206 0.39 3.55 10.77
N THR A 207 0.62 4.10 9.57
CA THR A 207 0.08 5.42 9.19
C THR A 207 -1.44 5.40 9.10
N LEU A 208 -2.04 4.38 8.49
CA LEU A 208 -3.50 4.23 8.40
C LEU A 208 -4.17 4.09 9.77
N ARG A 209 -3.58 3.38 10.73
CA ARG A 209 -4.11 3.30 12.11
C ARG A 209 -4.12 4.68 12.78
N GLN A 210 -3.10 5.50 12.54
CA GLN A 210 -3.06 6.87 13.06
C GLN A 210 -4.11 7.77 12.39
N SER A 211 -4.27 7.64 11.07
CA SER A 211 -5.34 8.32 10.33
C SER A 211 -6.72 7.89 10.82
N LEU A 212 -6.91 6.60 11.08
CA LEU A 212 -8.16 6.05 11.57
C LEU A 212 -8.54 6.59 12.95
N THR A 213 -7.55 6.71 13.83
CA THR A 213 -7.74 7.34 15.15
C THR A 213 -8.25 8.77 15.02
N ARG A 214 -7.68 9.56 14.09
CA ARG A 214 -8.12 10.95 13.83
C ARG A 214 -9.49 11.01 13.16
N PHE A 215 -9.76 10.09 12.24
CA PHE A 215 -11.08 9.92 11.62
C PHE A 215 -12.15 9.67 12.69
N PHE A 216 -11.95 8.73 13.62
CA PHE A 216 -12.90 8.48 14.71
C PHE A 216 -13.10 9.71 15.58
N GLN A 217 -12.02 10.40 15.96
CA GLN A 217 -12.15 11.64 16.70
C GLN A 217 -13.05 12.64 15.96
N LEU A 218 -12.87 12.85 14.66
CA LEU A 218 -13.68 13.78 13.88
C LEU A 218 -15.13 13.33 13.72
N SER A 219 -15.36 12.04 13.43
CA SER A 219 -16.71 11.47 13.26
C SER A 219 -17.57 11.62 14.53
N PHE A 220 -16.96 11.65 15.71
CA PHE A 220 -17.67 11.77 16.99
C PHE A 220 -17.57 13.16 17.67
N THR A 221 -16.71 14.09 17.20
CA THR A 221 -16.49 15.41 17.87
C THR A 221 -17.22 16.60 17.25
N ASN A 222 -18.01 16.41 16.18
CA ASN A 222 -18.84 17.47 15.55
C ASN A 222 -19.96 18.05 16.44
N SER A 223 -20.00 17.74 17.75
CA SER A 223 -21.03 18.23 18.69
C SER A 223 -20.67 19.51 19.46
N GLY A 224 -19.59 20.22 19.08
CA GLY A 224 -19.17 21.47 19.72
C GLY A 224 -18.72 21.29 21.17
N ARG A 225 -18.16 20.12 21.51
CA ARG A 225 -17.72 19.76 22.86
C ARG A 225 -16.21 19.99 22.97
N SER A 226 -15.83 20.91 23.86
CA SER A 226 -14.44 21.06 24.32
C SER A 226 -14.07 19.81 25.10
N HIS A 227 -13.10 19.04 24.59
CA HIS A 227 -12.51 17.92 25.29
C HIS A 227 -11.20 18.38 25.91
N ASP A 228 -11.24 18.78 27.19
CA ASP A 228 -10.05 18.67 28.02
C ASP A 228 -9.72 17.17 28.10
N LYS A 229 -8.55 16.83 27.54
CA LYS A 229 -8.00 15.50 27.37
C LYS A 229 -8.11 14.66 28.64
N ILE A 230 -8.76 13.49 28.60
CA ILE A 230 -8.31 12.25 29.27
C ILE A 230 -8.86 11.06 28.47
N GLY A 231 -7.99 10.39 27.73
CA GLY A 231 -8.22 9.08 27.12
C GLY A 231 -6.86 8.43 26.98
N LEU A 232 -6.55 7.51 27.88
CA LEU A 232 -5.26 6.81 27.95
C LEU A 232 -5.20 5.86 26.75
N VAL A 233 -4.31 6.13 25.79
CA VAL A 233 -4.05 5.18 24.70
C VAL A 233 -3.18 4.07 25.29
N ARG A 234 -3.74 2.85 25.39
CA ARG A 234 -2.98 1.66 25.76
C ARG A 234 -2.74 0.86 24.49
N PHE A 235 -1.46 0.70 24.14
CA PHE A 235 -1.01 -0.21 23.09
C PHE A 235 -0.52 -1.49 23.78
N ASP A 236 -1.03 -2.64 23.33
CA ASP A 236 -0.41 -3.95 23.56
C ASP A 236 0.15 -4.47 22.22
#